data_AF-A0A954RSI0-F1
#
_entry.id   AF-A0A954RSI0-F1
#
_cell.length_a   1.000
_cell.length_b   1.000
_cell.length_c   1.000
_cell.angle_alpha   90.00
_cell.angle_beta   90.00
_cell.angle_gamma   90.00
#
_symmetry.space_group_name_H-M   'P 1'
#
loop_
_entity.id
_entity.type
_entity.pdbx_description
1 polymer ?
#
loop_
_entity_poly.entity_id
_entity_poly.type
_entity_poly.pdbx_seq_one_letter_code
_entity_poly.pdbx_strand_id
1 'polypeptide(L)'
;MAAVSIFNDVIGPVMRGPSSSHCAAALRIGRLARDLMDGKISEVLVEFDREGSLPTTHESQGSDMGLFGGLLGWEADDERLPDSAQHLLEAGIRLEIRTVDVGDPHPNTYRLTLRNEREQHSLIAVSTGGGMIEMISIDEVPLHIDGGYHETLIWLDKEPAAAFTGSEIIRHELADGALWQVKGDQFVDTHDLSPRCVKHLSPVLPVLSRPDIELPFTSCKELLAHDGEKQTPLHKLAIEYERARGNLSEDEILAQMTRIIRILRKSIQQGIAGTHYEDRVLGHQSGRFAELMAAGRLLDAGALNRIVLYVTALMEVKSSMGVIVAAPTAGACAALPGAVIGMAEAMGKDETD
;
A
#
# COMPACT_ATOMS: atom_id res chain seq x y z
N MET A 1 17.50 10.88 -3.97
CA MET A 1 16.78 9.60 -4.23
C MET A 1 15.82 9.39 -3.08
N ALA A 2 14.60 8.94 -3.35
CA ALA A 2 13.69 8.55 -2.27
C ALA A 2 14.29 7.38 -1.50
N ALA A 3 14.22 7.44 -0.18
CA ALA A 3 14.74 6.38 0.68
C ALA A 3 13.77 5.18 0.61
N VAL A 4 14.25 4.07 0.06
CA VAL A 4 13.47 2.83 -0.13
C VAL A 4 13.31 2.12 1.21
N SER A 5 12.20 1.44 1.45
CA SER A 5 11.99 0.55 2.59
C SER A 5 11.68 -0.86 2.10
N ILE A 6 12.18 -1.87 2.82
CA ILE A 6 11.87 -3.28 2.53
C ILE A 6 10.36 -3.51 2.53
N PHE A 7 9.62 -2.91 3.46
CA PHE A 7 8.20 -3.19 3.67
C PHE A 7 7.26 -2.31 2.85
N ASN A 8 7.71 -1.12 2.43
CA ASN A 8 6.91 -0.24 1.58
C ASN A 8 7.09 -0.55 0.10
N ASP A 9 8.32 -0.84 -0.33
CA ASP A 9 8.70 -0.81 -1.75
C ASP A 9 9.08 -2.18 -2.33
N VAL A 10 9.48 -3.14 -1.49
CA VAL A 10 10.07 -4.41 -1.95
C VAL A 10 9.23 -5.63 -1.60
N ILE A 11 8.80 -5.77 -0.34
CA ILE A 11 8.05 -6.90 0.19
C ILE A 11 6.78 -6.34 0.84
N GLY A 12 5.83 -5.98 -0.01
CA GLY A 12 4.60 -5.30 0.36
C GLY A 12 3.99 -4.57 -0.84
N PRO A 13 2.74 -4.11 -0.73
CA PRO A 13 1.84 -4.32 0.41
C PRO A 13 1.32 -5.78 0.49
N VAL A 14 0.85 -6.16 1.68
CA VAL A 14 -0.07 -7.29 1.85
C VAL A 14 -1.42 -6.85 1.32
N MET A 15 -1.99 -7.59 0.37
CA MET A 15 -3.19 -7.13 -0.32
C MET A 15 -4.00 -8.27 -0.96
N ARG A 16 -5.23 -7.95 -1.36
CA ARG A 16 -6.00 -8.67 -2.37
C ARG A 16 -6.01 -7.89 -3.68
N GLY A 17 -6.31 -8.57 -4.76
CA GLY A 17 -6.44 -7.94 -6.08
C GLY A 17 -5.23 -8.17 -6.99
N PRO A 18 -5.42 -7.95 -8.30
CA PRO A 18 -4.45 -8.38 -9.31
C PRO A 18 -3.26 -7.43 -9.46
N SER A 19 -3.38 -6.19 -8.96
CA SER A 19 -2.46 -5.08 -9.25
C SER A 19 -2.28 -4.18 -8.02
N SER A 20 -1.05 -4.02 -7.53
CA SER A 20 -0.75 -3.14 -6.39
C SER A 20 -0.94 -1.66 -6.74
N SER A 21 -0.62 -1.23 -7.96
CA SER A 21 -0.80 0.17 -8.41
C SER A 21 -2.26 0.57 -8.62
N HIS A 22 -3.16 -0.39 -8.79
CA HIS A 22 -4.59 -0.11 -8.95
C HIS A 22 -5.30 -0.34 -7.63
N CYS A 23 -5.25 -1.55 -7.07
CA CYS A 23 -6.00 -1.88 -5.88
C CYS A 23 -5.40 -1.29 -4.59
N ALA A 24 -4.13 -1.57 -4.27
CA ALA A 24 -3.56 -1.10 -3.01
C ALA A 24 -3.39 0.43 -2.99
N ALA A 25 -2.97 1.03 -4.10
CA ALA A 25 -2.89 2.48 -4.22
C ALA A 25 -4.25 3.16 -4.10
N ALA A 26 -5.28 2.67 -4.83
CA ALA A 26 -6.63 3.25 -4.73
C ALA A 26 -7.20 3.11 -3.31
N LEU A 27 -6.92 2.01 -2.61
CA LEU A 27 -7.32 1.83 -1.22
C LEU A 27 -6.67 2.84 -0.29
N ARG A 28 -5.36 3.08 -0.44
CA ARG A 28 -4.64 4.10 0.33
C ARG A 28 -5.21 5.50 0.06
N ILE A 29 -5.50 5.83 -1.19
CA ILE A 29 -6.19 7.08 -1.57
C ILE A 29 -7.57 7.16 -0.90
N GLY A 30 -8.37 6.09 -0.96
CA GLY A 30 -9.68 6.01 -0.34
C GLY A 30 -9.64 6.17 1.18
N ARG A 31 -8.63 5.62 1.84
CA ARG A 31 -8.41 5.81 3.29
C ARG A 31 -8.11 7.26 3.64
N LEU A 32 -7.20 7.92 2.90
CA LEU A 32 -6.91 9.34 3.11
C LEU A 32 -8.13 10.23 2.81
N ALA A 33 -8.88 9.89 1.76
CA ALA A 33 -10.15 10.56 1.41
C ALA A 33 -11.19 10.42 2.53
N ARG A 34 -11.28 9.22 3.14
CA ARG A 34 -12.16 8.96 4.28
C ARG A 34 -11.76 9.78 5.50
N ASP A 35 -10.47 9.84 5.81
CA ASP A 35 -9.95 10.63 6.93
C ASP A 35 -10.17 12.13 6.72
N LEU A 36 -10.01 12.63 5.48
CA LEU A 36 -10.32 14.02 5.10
C LEU A 36 -11.80 14.38 5.38
N MET A 37 -12.70 13.40 5.42
CA MET A 37 -14.13 13.58 5.68
C MET A 37 -14.52 13.12 7.10
N ASP A 38 -13.56 12.97 8.02
CA ASP A 38 -13.77 12.47 9.39
C ASP A 38 -14.55 11.13 9.45
N GLY A 39 -14.35 10.29 8.44
CA GLY A 39 -15.03 9.02 8.28
C GLY A 39 -16.50 9.11 7.86
N LYS A 40 -17.02 10.30 7.52
CA LYS A 40 -18.42 10.54 7.17
C LYS A 40 -18.56 11.03 5.74
N ILE A 41 -18.95 10.12 4.86
CA ILE A 41 -19.16 10.39 3.44
C ILE A 41 -20.58 9.96 3.08
N SER A 42 -21.30 10.77 2.31
CA SER A 42 -22.59 10.38 1.73
C SER A 42 -22.56 10.35 0.20
N GLU A 43 -21.69 11.13 -0.43
CA GLU A 43 -21.51 11.13 -1.89
C GLU A 43 -20.03 11.19 -2.27
N VAL A 44 -19.68 10.46 -3.32
CA VAL A 44 -18.35 10.46 -3.93
C VAL A 44 -18.52 10.58 -5.44
N LEU A 45 -17.89 11.58 -6.03
CA LEU A 45 -17.67 11.66 -7.46
C LEU A 45 -16.20 11.31 -7.73
N VAL A 46 -15.97 10.31 -8.57
CA VAL A 46 -14.65 9.91 -9.06
C VAL A 46 -14.55 10.32 -10.52
N GLU A 47 -13.50 11.05 -10.85
CA GLU A 47 -13.24 11.49 -12.21
C GLU A 47 -11.88 10.95 -12.67
N PHE A 48 -11.88 10.29 -13.82
CA PHE A 48 -10.68 9.83 -14.52
C PHE A 48 -10.51 10.58 -15.82
N ASP A 49 -9.30 11.04 -16.10
CA ASP A 49 -8.99 11.66 -17.39
C ASP A 49 -9.07 10.63 -18.53
N ARG A 50 -9.68 10.99 -19.64
CA ARG A 50 -9.96 10.12 -20.79
C ARG A 50 -8.71 9.49 -21.38
N GLU A 51 -7.63 10.26 -21.44
CA GLU A 51 -6.33 9.80 -21.95
C GLU A 51 -5.48 9.08 -20.87
N GLY A 52 -6.02 8.96 -19.65
CA GLY A 52 -5.41 8.20 -18.56
C GLY A 52 -5.54 6.69 -18.74
N SER A 53 -4.89 5.93 -17.86
CA SER A 53 -4.97 4.46 -17.85
C SER A 53 -6.28 3.96 -17.20
N LEU A 54 -6.78 4.71 -16.22
CA LEU A 54 -7.88 4.29 -15.34
C LEU A 54 -9.24 4.13 -16.04
N PRO A 55 -9.68 4.99 -16.98
CA PRO A 55 -11.01 4.87 -17.59
C PRO A 55 -11.34 3.51 -18.21
N THR A 56 -10.31 2.78 -18.68
CA THR A 56 -10.49 1.47 -19.32
C THR A 56 -10.07 0.29 -18.44
N THR A 57 -9.49 0.55 -17.26
CA THR A 57 -8.84 -0.48 -16.44
C THR A 57 -9.32 -0.53 -14.99
N HIS A 58 -10.03 0.50 -14.49
CA HIS A 58 -10.35 0.66 -13.08
C HIS A 58 -11.08 -0.55 -12.47
N GLU A 59 -12.07 -1.11 -13.16
CA GLU A 59 -12.76 -2.35 -12.72
C GLU A 59 -11.82 -3.57 -12.78
N SER A 60 -11.28 -3.87 -13.97
CA SER A 60 -10.52 -5.11 -14.22
C SER A 60 -9.22 -5.23 -13.43
N GLN A 61 -8.61 -4.10 -13.07
CA GLN A 61 -7.37 -4.05 -12.28
C GLN A 61 -7.63 -3.84 -10.78
N GLY A 62 -8.89 -3.65 -10.37
CA GLY A 62 -9.30 -3.54 -8.98
C GLY A 62 -9.11 -2.16 -8.35
N SER A 63 -9.02 -1.09 -9.14
CA SER A 63 -9.03 0.29 -8.61
C SER A 63 -10.33 0.59 -7.87
N ASP A 64 -11.46 0.15 -8.40
CA ASP A 64 -12.78 0.32 -7.78
C ASP A 64 -12.82 -0.40 -6.43
N MET A 65 -12.46 -1.68 -6.45
CA MET A 65 -12.36 -2.51 -5.24
C MET A 65 -11.49 -1.84 -4.15
N GLY A 66 -10.31 -1.39 -4.54
CA GLY A 66 -9.40 -0.69 -3.64
C GLY A 66 -10.02 0.58 -3.09
N LEU A 67 -10.43 1.50 -3.98
CA LEU A 67 -10.98 2.80 -3.61
C LEU A 67 -12.19 2.66 -2.68
N PHE A 68 -13.12 1.78 -3.02
CA PHE A 68 -14.35 1.57 -2.25
C PHE A 68 -14.03 1.01 -0.86
N GLY A 69 -13.13 0.02 -0.78
CA GLY A 69 -12.63 -0.50 0.50
C GLY A 69 -11.98 0.59 1.36
N GLY A 70 -11.15 1.45 0.74
CA GLY A 70 -10.54 2.58 1.44
C GLY A 70 -11.55 3.59 1.98
N LEU A 71 -12.57 3.93 1.17
CA LEU A 71 -13.67 4.83 1.56
C LEU A 71 -14.52 4.23 2.70
N LEU A 72 -14.60 2.90 2.78
CA LEU A 72 -15.24 2.16 3.88
C LEU A 72 -14.33 1.99 5.11
N GLY A 73 -13.05 2.38 5.01
CA GLY A 73 -12.07 2.30 6.09
C GLY A 73 -11.49 0.91 6.30
N TRP A 74 -11.40 0.11 5.23
CA TRP A 74 -10.83 -1.24 5.29
C TRP A 74 -9.35 -1.26 4.95
N GLU A 75 -8.72 -2.39 5.28
CA GLU A 75 -7.32 -2.66 4.93
C GLU A 75 -7.21 -3.43 3.60
N ALA A 76 -6.02 -3.40 2.99
CA ALA A 76 -5.78 -3.94 1.66
C ALA A 76 -5.97 -5.46 1.52
N ASP A 77 -6.01 -6.19 2.64
CA ASP A 77 -6.21 -7.64 2.70
C ASP A 77 -7.60 -8.06 3.21
N ASP A 78 -8.51 -7.10 3.44
CA ASP A 78 -9.86 -7.35 3.94
C ASP A 78 -10.64 -8.28 3.00
N GLU A 79 -11.28 -9.31 3.56
CA GLU A 79 -11.99 -10.33 2.80
C GLU A 79 -13.23 -9.82 2.06
N ARG A 80 -13.77 -8.67 2.47
CA ARG A 80 -14.96 -8.05 1.87
C ARG A 80 -14.64 -7.22 0.63
N LEU A 81 -13.35 -7.00 0.32
CA LEU A 81 -12.93 -6.19 -0.83
C LEU A 81 -13.60 -6.59 -2.16
N PRO A 82 -13.70 -7.88 -2.53
CA PRO A 82 -14.38 -8.28 -3.77
C PRO A 82 -15.83 -7.78 -3.86
N ASP A 83 -16.52 -7.63 -2.73
CA ASP A 83 -17.92 -7.18 -2.64
C ASP A 83 -18.03 -5.70 -2.20
N SER A 84 -16.93 -4.95 -2.25
CA SER A 84 -16.85 -3.56 -1.75
C SER A 84 -17.89 -2.63 -2.37
N ALA A 85 -18.24 -2.79 -3.65
CA ALA A 85 -19.27 -1.98 -4.31
C ALA A 85 -20.65 -2.18 -3.66
N GLN A 86 -21.00 -3.43 -3.33
CA GLN A 86 -22.25 -3.73 -2.62
C GLN A 86 -22.25 -3.11 -1.22
N HIS A 87 -21.14 -3.26 -0.49
CA HIS A 87 -21.03 -2.70 0.86
C HIS A 87 -21.05 -1.17 0.88
N LEU A 88 -20.57 -0.52 -0.17
CA LEU A 88 -20.63 0.94 -0.32
C LEU A 88 -22.08 1.42 -0.49
N LEU A 89 -22.89 0.68 -1.25
CA LEU A 89 -24.33 0.90 -1.37
C LEU A 89 -25.06 0.66 -0.04
N GLU A 90 -24.74 -0.42 0.67
CA GLU A 90 -25.31 -0.75 2.00
C GLU A 90 -24.97 0.31 3.06
N ALA A 91 -23.78 0.92 2.97
CA ALA A 91 -23.37 2.03 3.82
C ALA A 91 -24.09 3.36 3.46
N GLY A 92 -24.89 3.39 2.39
CA GLY A 92 -25.64 4.57 1.95
C GLY A 92 -24.78 5.62 1.25
N ILE A 93 -23.57 5.25 0.81
CA ILE A 93 -22.68 6.15 0.07
C ILE A 93 -23.08 6.11 -1.41
N ARG A 94 -23.47 7.24 -1.98
CA ARG A 94 -23.72 7.36 -3.42
C ARG A 94 -22.39 7.59 -4.14
N LEU A 95 -22.05 6.72 -5.08
CA LEU A 95 -20.82 6.85 -5.85
C LEU A 95 -21.13 6.99 -7.34
N GLU A 96 -20.46 7.96 -7.97
CA GLU A 96 -20.51 8.20 -9.40
C GLU A 96 -19.09 8.22 -9.96
N ILE A 97 -18.85 7.48 -11.05
CA ILE A 97 -17.58 7.50 -11.78
C ILE A 97 -17.81 8.17 -13.13
N ARG A 98 -16.95 9.12 -13.51
CA ARG A 98 -16.99 9.81 -14.80
C ARG A 98 -15.63 9.78 -15.49
N THR A 99 -15.69 9.74 -16.81
CA THR A 99 -14.52 10.00 -17.66
C THR A 99 -14.60 11.43 -18.19
N VAL A 100 -13.56 12.22 -17.96
CA VAL A 100 -13.49 13.66 -18.25
C VAL A 100 -12.29 13.98 -19.14
N ASP A 101 -12.25 15.18 -19.74
CA ASP A 101 -11.12 15.66 -20.56
C ASP A 101 -10.40 16.78 -19.80
N VAL A 102 -9.49 16.41 -18.89
CA VAL A 102 -8.83 17.37 -17.98
C VAL A 102 -7.33 17.49 -18.22
N GLY A 103 -6.72 16.56 -18.96
CA GLY A 103 -5.29 16.62 -19.30
C GLY A 103 -4.38 16.37 -18.10
N ASP A 104 -4.70 15.37 -17.29
CA ASP A 104 -3.90 14.98 -16.14
C ASP A 104 -2.50 14.51 -16.60
N PRO A 105 -1.41 15.02 -15.99
CA PRO A 105 -0.06 14.72 -16.44
C PRO A 105 0.37 13.27 -16.19
N HIS A 106 -0.26 12.61 -15.22
CA HIS A 106 0.02 11.23 -14.85
C HIS A 106 -1.18 10.33 -15.23
N PRO A 107 -0.95 9.16 -15.86
CA PRO A 107 -2.06 8.33 -16.36
C PRO A 107 -2.90 7.70 -15.25
N ASN A 108 -2.31 7.44 -14.07
CA ASN A 108 -2.99 6.88 -12.90
C ASN A 108 -3.44 7.98 -11.92
N THR A 109 -4.18 8.98 -12.38
CA THR A 109 -4.67 10.09 -11.55
C THR A 109 -6.11 9.85 -11.09
N TYR A 110 -6.36 10.01 -9.79
CA TYR A 110 -7.64 9.93 -9.14
C TYR A 110 -8.07 11.34 -8.73
N ARG A 111 -9.16 11.83 -9.31
CA ARG A 111 -9.79 13.09 -8.91
C ARG A 111 -11.09 12.76 -8.17
N LEU A 112 -11.15 13.11 -6.89
CA LEU A 112 -12.32 12.82 -6.06
C LEU A 112 -12.99 14.12 -5.61
N THR A 113 -14.32 14.14 -5.62
CA THR A 113 -15.12 15.10 -4.87
C THR A 113 -15.95 14.34 -3.84
N LEU A 114 -15.77 14.67 -2.57
CA LEU A 114 -16.39 13.99 -1.43
C LEU A 114 -17.38 14.94 -0.77
N ARG A 115 -18.57 14.45 -0.39
CA ARG A 115 -19.60 15.28 0.22
C ARG A 115 -20.31 14.56 1.36
N ASN A 116 -20.71 15.33 2.37
CA ASN A 116 -21.70 14.95 3.37
C ASN A 116 -22.65 16.15 3.65
N GLU A 117 -23.52 16.04 4.65
CA GLU A 117 -24.47 17.12 5.00
C GLU A 117 -23.80 18.40 5.55
N ARG A 118 -22.53 18.32 5.95
CA ARG A 118 -21.79 19.38 6.65
C ARG A 118 -20.75 20.05 5.77
N GLU A 119 -20.09 19.29 4.91
CA GLU A 119 -18.91 19.74 4.19
C GLU A 119 -18.72 19.02 2.84
N GLN A 120 -17.85 19.60 2.03
CA GLN A 120 -17.40 19.06 0.77
C GLN A 120 -15.90 19.32 0.66
N HIS A 121 -15.15 18.31 0.21
CA HIS A 121 -13.75 18.44 -0.14
C HIS A 121 -13.49 17.85 -1.52
N SER A 122 -12.53 18.42 -2.26
CA SER A 122 -11.99 17.82 -3.47
C SER A 122 -10.53 17.43 -3.27
N LEU A 123 -10.07 16.37 -3.93
CA LEU A 123 -8.66 16.00 -3.91
C LEU A 123 -8.22 15.40 -5.25
N ILE A 124 -6.92 15.51 -5.51
CA ILE A 124 -6.25 14.87 -6.64
C ILE A 124 -5.09 14.06 -6.08
N ALA A 125 -5.04 12.78 -6.43
CA ALA A 125 -3.96 11.88 -6.05
C ALA A 125 -3.50 11.03 -7.23
N VAL A 126 -2.22 10.66 -7.26
CA VAL A 126 -1.64 9.82 -8.28
C VAL A 126 -1.16 8.50 -7.67
N SER A 127 -1.33 7.39 -8.38
CA SER A 127 -0.61 6.15 -8.05
C SER A 127 0.74 6.12 -8.75
N THR A 128 1.81 6.10 -7.95
CA THR A 128 3.20 6.14 -8.43
C THR A 128 3.80 4.75 -8.69
N GLY A 129 3.02 3.68 -8.48
CA GLY A 129 3.44 2.28 -8.69
C GLY A 129 3.75 1.54 -7.38
N GLY A 130 3.74 0.20 -7.39
CA GLY A 130 4.01 -0.62 -6.19
C GLY A 130 2.96 -0.51 -5.08
N GLY A 131 1.84 0.19 -5.32
CA GLY A 131 0.89 0.56 -4.27
C GLY A 131 1.16 1.93 -3.64
N MET A 132 2.25 2.59 -4.02
CA MET A 132 2.58 3.94 -3.56
C MET A 132 1.66 4.97 -4.22
N ILE A 133 1.45 6.07 -3.48
CA ILE A 133 0.53 7.16 -3.83
C ILE A 133 1.18 8.49 -3.53
N GLU A 134 0.69 9.54 -4.17
CA GLU A 134 0.96 10.91 -3.82
C GLU A 134 -0.32 11.73 -3.99
N MET A 135 -0.83 12.31 -2.92
CA MET A 135 -1.89 13.32 -3.01
C MET A 135 -1.23 14.66 -3.34
N ILE A 136 -1.63 15.24 -4.46
CA ILE A 136 -1.00 16.43 -5.04
C ILE A 136 -1.85 17.69 -4.87
N SER A 137 -3.12 17.54 -4.51
CA SER A 137 -4.00 18.67 -4.23
C SER A 137 -5.17 18.29 -3.33
N ILE A 138 -5.59 19.23 -2.46
CA ILE A 138 -6.86 19.23 -1.74
C ILE A 138 -7.50 20.61 -1.90
N ASP A 139 -8.79 20.67 -2.22
CA ASP A 139 -9.56 21.91 -2.40
C ASP A 139 -8.86 22.94 -3.30
N GLU A 140 -8.30 22.45 -4.42
CA GLU A 140 -7.51 23.23 -5.39
C GLU A 140 -6.17 23.77 -4.86
N VAL A 141 -5.85 23.52 -3.58
CA VAL A 141 -4.56 23.86 -2.98
C VAL A 141 -3.54 22.79 -3.38
N PRO A 142 -2.43 23.14 -4.05
CA PRO A 142 -1.34 22.21 -4.33
C PRO A 142 -0.62 21.83 -3.04
N LEU A 143 -0.45 20.53 -2.79
CA LEU A 143 0.24 20.01 -1.62
C LEU A 143 0.85 18.64 -1.92
N HIS A 144 1.59 18.06 -0.97
CA HIS A 144 2.20 16.74 -1.15
C HIS A 144 1.98 15.86 0.08
N ILE A 145 1.25 14.76 -0.08
CA ILE A 145 1.06 13.71 0.93
C ILE A 145 1.40 12.35 0.30
N ASP A 146 2.47 11.71 0.76
CA ASP A 146 2.91 10.38 0.31
C ASP A 146 2.24 9.22 1.08
N GLY A 147 1.47 9.56 2.12
CA GLY A 147 0.82 8.60 3.01
C GLY A 147 1.72 8.02 4.11
N GLY A 148 2.95 8.52 4.24
CA GLY A 148 3.92 8.05 5.24
C GLY A 148 3.92 8.84 6.55
N TYR A 149 3.21 9.96 6.64
CA TYR A 149 3.15 10.80 7.84
C TYR A 149 1.77 10.76 8.51
N HIS A 150 1.74 11.13 9.79
CA HIS A 150 0.54 11.73 10.37
C HIS A 150 0.43 13.16 9.85
N GLU A 151 -0.62 13.42 9.07
CA GLU A 151 -0.86 14.71 8.44
C GLU A 151 -1.97 15.44 9.20
N THR A 152 -1.68 16.63 9.71
CA THR A 152 -2.68 17.53 10.32
C THR A 152 -2.86 18.74 9.41
N LEU A 153 -4.05 18.86 8.82
CA LEU A 153 -4.43 19.97 7.95
C LEU A 153 -5.28 20.96 8.75
N ILE A 154 -4.84 22.21 8.83
CA ILE A 154 -5.44 23.21 9.72
C ILE A 154 -5.77 24.47 8.91
N TRP A 155 -7.06 24.73 8.73
CA TRP A 155 -7.54 25.95 8.08
C TRP A 155 -7.74 27.05 9.12
N LEU A 156 -7.06 28.18 8.91
CA LEU A 156 -7.08 29.34 9.80
C LEU A 156 -7.39 30.62 9.03
N ASP A 157 -8.28 31.45 9.58
CA ASP A 157 -8.61 32.78 9.04
C ASP A 157 -7.50 33.81 9.28
N LYS A 158 -6.65 33.56 10.29
CA LYS A 158 -5.60 34.46 10.76
C LYS A 158 -4.36 33.66 11.12
N GLU A 159 -3.22 34.35 11.13
CA GLU A 159 -1.98 33.76 11.62
C GLU A 159 -2.15 33.23 13.05
N PRO A 160 -1.73 31.99 13.31
CA PRO A 160 -1.80 31.41 14.65
C PRO A 160 -0.83 32.15 15.57
N ALA A 161 -1.27 32.43 16.80
CA ALA A 161 -0.40 33.02 17.81
C ALA A 161 0.61 32.01 18.38
N ALA A 162 0.31 30.72 18.27
CA ALA A 162 1.16 29.61 18.70
C ALA A 162 1.83 28.94 17.50
N ALA A 163 3.08 28.51 17.68
CA ALA A 163 3.80 27.76 16.66
C ALA A 163 3.36 26.29 16.66
N PHE A 164 3.30 25.69 15.47
CA PHE A 164 3.13 24.24 15.32
C PHE A 164 4.44 23.53 15.65
N THR A 165 4.34 22.30 16.14
CA THR A 165 5.48 21.38 16.21
C THR A 165 5.21 20.22 15.26
N GLY A 166 6.13 19.97 14.34
CA GLY A 166 6.03 18.91 13.36
C GLY A 166 7.38 18.66 12.69
N SER A 167 7.48 17.54 11.99
CA SER A 167 8.63 17.21 11.15
C SER A 167 8.77 18.18 9.98
N GLU A 168 7.65 18.53 9.35
CA GLU A 168 7.59 19.51 8.27
C GLU A 168 6.31 20.33 8.45
N ILE A 169 6.41 21.66 8.32
CA ILE A 169 5.26 22.57 8.44
C ILE A 169 5.24 23.44 7.19
N ILE A 170 4.18 23.31 6.41
CA ILE A 170 4.00 24.02 5.14
C ILE A 170 2.77 24.91 5.25
N ARG A 171 2.93 26.17 4.84
CA ARG A 171 1.85 27.16 4.82
C ARG A 171 1.43 27.41 3.37
N HIS A 172 0.15 27.21 3.11
CA HIS A 172 -0.50 27.44 1.82
C HIS A 172 -1.43 28.65 1.92
N GLU A 173 -1.16 29.69 1.13
CA GLU A 173 -1.99 30.91 1.11
C GLU A 173 -3.34 30.66 0.45
N LEU A 174 -4.42 31.12 1.08
CA LEU A 174 -5.78 31.06 0.56
C LEU A 174 -6.35 32.47 0.43
N ALA A 175 -7.44 32.63 -0.33
CA ALA A 175 -8.09 33.93 -0.49
C ALA A 175 -8.65 34.48 0.83
N ASP A 176 -9.03 33.59 1.76
CA ASP A 176 -9.73 33.89 3.00
C ASP A 176 -9.03 33.31 4.24
N GLY A 177 -7.70 33.16 4.20
CA GLY A 177 -6.88 32.63 5.29
C GLY A 177 -5.67 31.86 4.80
N ALA A 178 -5.30 30.81 5.53
CA ALA A 178 -4.25 29.89 5.13
C ALA A 178 -4.60 28.45 5.52
N LEU A 179 -4.13 27.49 4.73
CA LEU A 179 -4.04 26.08 5.10
C LEU A 179 -2.63 25.80 5.62
N TRP A 180 -2.53 25.31 6.85
CA TRP A 180 -1.30 24.78 7.41
C TRP A 180 -1.31 23.26 7.31
N GLN A 181 -0.35 22.73 6.56
CA GLN A 181 -0.09 21.29 6.49
C GLN A 181 1.06 20.99 7.45
N VAL A 182 0.76 20.20 8.49
CA VAL A 182 1.78 19.76 9.45
C VAL A 182 1.95 18.27 9.36
N LYS A 183 3.18 17.84 9.02
CA LYS A 183 3.59 16.45 8.95
C LYS A 183 4.32 16.05 10.22
N GLY A 184 4.03 14.88 10.76
CA GLY A 184 4.69 14.39 11.96
C GLY A 184 4.60 12.90 12.17
N ASP A 185 5.21 12.47 13.27
CA ASP A 185 5.05 11.14 13.86
C ASP A 185 3.71 10.99 14.61
N GLN A 186 3.08 12.11 14.96
CA GLN A 186 1.78 12.20 15.62
C GLN A 186 0.97 13.39 15.09
N PHE A 187 -0.33 13.38 15.36
CA PHE A 187 -1.20 14.53 15.09
C PHE A 187 -0.89 15.70 16.01
N VAL A 188 -1.02 16.92 15.49
CA VAL A 188 -0.78 18.15 16.25
C VAL A 188 -2.02 18.52 17.06
N ASP A 189 -1.83 18.87 18.33
CA ASP A 189 -2.90 19.44 19.14
C ASP A 189 -3.23 20.86 18.66
N THR A 190 -4.50 21.10 18.37
CA THR A 190 -5.02 22.35 17.79
C THR A 190 -5.93 23.12 18.75
N HIS A 191 -6.04 22.69 20.02
CA HIS A 191 -6.97 23.28 20.99
C HIS A 191 -6.87 24.81 21.11
N ASP A 192 -5.64 25.35 21.10
CA ASP A 192 -5.38 26.79 21.29
C ASP A 192 -5.47 27.61 19.99
N LEU A 193 -5.69 26.97 18.83
CA LEU A 193 -5.56 27.62 17.52
C LEU A 193 -6.87 28.21 16.98
N SER A 194 -8.02 27.92 17.61
CA SER A 194 -9.37 28.30 17.11
C SER A 194 -9.55 28.12 15.59
N PRO A 195 -9.23 26.92 15.04
CA PRO A 195 -9.25 26.68 13.61
C PRO A 195 -10.67 26.67 13.04
N ARG A 196 -10.80 27.10 11.78
CA ARG A 196 -12.06 26.96 11.01
C ARG A 196 -12.37 25.49 10.77
N CYS A 197 -11.35 24.73 10.42
CA CYS A 197 -11.44 23.30 10.14
C CYS A 197 -10.08 22.65 10.47
N VAL A 198 -10.13 21.42 11.00
CA VAL A 198 -8.95 20.57 11.19
C VAL A 198 -9.25 19.19 10.66
N LYS A 199 -8.35 18.64 9.86
CA LYS A 199 -8.44 17.27 9.34
C LYS A 199 -7.18 16.50 9.72
N HIS A 200 -7.37 15.25 10.13
CA HIS A 200 -6.31 14.36 10.57
C HIS A 200 -6.27 13.16 9.62
N LEU A 201 -5.21 13.05 8.83
CA LEU A 201 -5.03 11.96 7.87
C LEU A 201 -3.98 11.01 8.43
N SER A 202 -4.40 9.78 8.71
CA SER A 202 -3.54 8.76 9.28
C SER A 202 -2.64 8.15 8.19
N PRO A 203 -1.39 7.77 8.53
CA PRO A 203 -0.50 7.13 7.56
C PRO A 203 -1.10 5.83 7.03
N VAL A 204 -0.85 5.57 5.75
CA VAL A 204 -1.35 4.43 4.97
C VAL A 204 -0.21 3.51 4.51
N LEU A 205 1.02 3.78 4.96
CA LEU A 205 2.22 3.00 4.70
C LEU A 205 2.66 2.19 5.94
N PRO A 206 3.17 0.95 5.76
CA PRO A 206 3.71 0.14 6.86
C PRO A 206 4.88 0.78 7.62
N VAL A 207 5.77 1.46 6.90
CA VAL A 207 6.92 2.16 7.47
C VAL A 207 6.74 3.65 7.23
N LEU A 208 6.75 4.42 8.31
CA LEU A 208 6.49 5.86 8.25
C LEU A 208 7.63 6.60 7.54
N SER A 209 7.25 7.72 6.92
CA SER A 209 8.18 8.70 6.37
C SER A 209 8.77 9.54 7.51
N ARG A 210 9.98 10.06 7.28
CA ARG A 210 10.71 10.88 8.25
C ARG A 210 11.52 11.96 7.52
N PRO A 211 11.66 13.15 8.11
CA PRO A 211 12.58 14.15 7.60
C PRO A 211 14.03 13.71 7.84
N ASP A 212 14.96 14.27 7.07
CA ASP A 212 16.42 14.22 7.30
C ASP A 212 17.00 12.81 7.58
N ILE A 213 16.53 11.80 6.83
CA ILE A 213 17.02 10.42 6.96
C ILE A 213 18.46 10.32 6.47
N GLU A 214 19.37 9.90 7.35
CA GLU A 214 20.73 9.48 6.98
C GLU A 214 20.78 7.96 6.85
N LEU A 215 20.91 7.47 5.62
CA LEU A 215 21.03 6.03 5.34
C LEU A 215 22.50 5.59 5.43
N PRO A 216 22.78 4.37 5.93
CA PRO A 216 24.16 3.86 6.00
C PRO A 216 24.79 3.66 4.61
N PHE A 217 23.96 3.43 3.59
CA PHE A 217 24.39 3.29 2.20
C PHE A 217 23.20 3.49 1.26
N THR A 218 23.45 3.91 0.02
CA THR A 218 22.45 4.08 -1.04
C THR A 218 22.78 3.29 -2.30
N SER A 219 23.94 2.62 -2.33
CA SER A 219 24.38 1.77 -3.43
C SER A 219 25.11 0.54 -2.94
N CYS A 220 25.20 -0.50 -3.77
CA CYS A 220 26.00 -1.70 -3.44
C CYS A 220 27.47 -1.36 -3.16
N LYS A 221 28.02 -0.35 -3.83
CA LYS A 221 29.39 0.11 -3.60
C LYS A 221 29.54 0.70 -2.20
N GLU A 222 28.60 1.53 -1.78
CA GLU A 222 28.58 2.12 -0.42
C GLU A 222 28.34 1.04 0.63
N LEU A 223 27.45 0.08 0.40
CA LEU A 223 27.23 -1.06 1.29
C LEU A 223 28.52 -1.84 1.53
N LEU A 224 29.25 -2.19 0.46
CA LEU A 224 30.52 -2.91 0.57
C LEU A 224 31.59 -2.08 1.28
N ALA A 225 31.63 -0.77 1.04
CA ALA A 225 32.56 0.12 1.73
C ALA A 225 32.22 0.30 3.23
N HIS A 226 30.93 0.36 3.56
CA HIS A 226 30.40 0.44 4.93
C HIS A 226 30.69 -0.83 5.73
N ASP A 227 30.52 -2.00 5.11
CA ASP A 227 30.88 -3.28 5.72
C ASP A 227 32.40 -3.46 5.85
N GLY A 228 33.16 -3.04 4.83
CA GLY A 228 34.60 -3.16 4.78
C GLY A 228 35.05 -4.63 4.75
N GLU A 229 35.88 -5.03 5.71
CA GLU A 229 36.39 -6.41 5.83
C GLU A 229 35.58 -7.27 6.81
N LYS A 230 34.48 -6.74 7.38
CA LYS A 230 33.73 -7.41 8.45
C LYS A 230 32.99 -8.68 7.98
N GLN A 231 32.69 -8.80 6.68
CA GLN A 231 31.91 -9.91 6.10
C GLN A 231 30.56 -10.07 6.83
N THR A 232 29.92 -8.96 7.16
CA THR A 232 28.64 -8.99 7.89
C THR A 232 27.58 -9.67 7.03
N PRO A 233 26.78 -10.60 7.57
CA PRO A 233 25.68 -11.21 6.83
C PRO A 233 24.72 -10.14 6.26
N LEU A 234 24.34 -10.28 4.98
CA LEU A 234 23.52 -9.27 4.28
C LEU A 234 22.23 -8.90 5.01
N HIS A 235 21.60 -9.86 5.70
CA HIS A 235 20.37 -9.59 6.46
C HIS A 235 20.60 -8.63 7.64
N LYS A 236 21.79 -8.63 8.27
CA LYS A 236 22.13 -7.69 9.34
C LYS A 236 22.36 -6.28 8.79
N LEU A 237 22.97 -6.16 7.62
CA LEU A 237 23.10 -4.87 6.91
C LEU A 237 21.73 -4.35 6.45
N ALA A 238 20.83 -5.24 6.00
CA ALA A 238 19.46 -4.89 5.67
C ALA A 238 18.67 -4.39 6.89
N ILE A 239 18.83 -5.04 8.05
CA ILE A 239 18.26 -4.56 9.32
C ILE A 239 18.83 -3.18 9.67
N GLU A 240 20.15 -2.98 9.62
CA GLU A 240 20.77 -1.67 9.90
C GLU A 240 20.19 -0.56 9.01
N TYR A 241 20.07 -0.84 7.71
CA TYR A 241 19.45 0.08 6.76
C TYR A 241 17.99 0.39 7.12
N GLU A 242 17.18 -0.63 7.40
CA GLU A 242 15.75 -0.45 7.69
C GLU A 242 15.53 0.27 9.05
N ARG A 243 16.41 0.05 10.03
CA ARG A 243 16.42 0.80 11.30
C ARG A 243 16.65 2.29 11.04
N ALA A 244 17.65 2.63 10.23
CA ALA A 244 17.95 4.00 9.85
C ALA A 244 16.79 4.63 9.06
N ARG A 245 16.24 3.89 8.09
CA ARG A 245 15.13 4.34 7.24
C ARG A 245 13.83 4.59 7.99
N GLY A 246 13.46 3.70 8.91
CA GLY A 246 12.11 3.64 9.50
C GLY A 246 12.03 4.02 10.97
N ASN A 247 13.16 4.29 11.65
CA ASN A 247 13.24 4.39 13.12
C ASN A 247 12.79 3.13 13.88
N LEU A 248 12.85 1.97 13.23
CA LEU A 248 12.39 0.72 13.81
C LEU A 248 13.51 0.08 14.63
N SER A 249 13.14 -0.68 15.65
CA SER A 249 14.03 -1.63 16.30
C SER A 249 14.23 -2.87 15.42
N GLU A 250 15.31 -3.62 15.67
CA GLU A 250 15.54 -4.90 15.00
C GLU A 250 14.39 -5.88 15.23
N ASP A 251 13.84 -5.92 16.46
CA ASP A 251 12.72 -6.79 16.81
C ASP A 251 11.44 -6.44 16.04
N GLU A 252 11.15 -5.15 15.83
CA GLU A 252 10.00 -4.71 15.02
C GLU A 252 10.17 -5.12 13.55
N ILE A 253 11.36 -4.96 12.99
CA ILE A 253 11.68 -5.36 11.60
C ILE A 253 11.50 -6.88 11.44
N LEU A 254 12.08 -7.66 12.34
CA LEU A 254 11.97 -9.13 12.32
C LEU A 254 10.52 -9.59 12.52
N ALA A 255 9.77 -8.94 13.41
CA ALA A 255 8.36 -9.25 13.64
C ALA A 255 7.50 -8.95 12.40
N GLN A 256 7.76 -7.82 11.70
CA GLN A 256 7.07 -7.49 10.47
C GLN A 256 7.36 -8.52 9.37
N MET A 257 8.63 -8.92 9.18
CA MET A 257 8.99 -9.95 8.20
C MET A 257 8.38 -11.32 8.56
N THR A 258 8.41 -11.71 9.84
CA THR A 258 7.81 -12.96 10.32
C THR A 258 6.31 -13.01 10.01
N ARG A 259 5.59 -11.89 10.24
CA ARG A 259 4.16 -11.77 9.87
C ARG A 259 3.95 -11.99 8.38
N ILE A 260 4.79 -11.39 7.53
CA ILE A 260 4.74 -11.57 6.07
C ILE A 260 4.97 -13.04 5.68
N ILE A 261 5.97 -13.70 6.26
CA ILE A 261 6.26 -15.12 6.01
C ILE A 261 5.07 -15.99 6.37
N ARG A 262 4.42 -15.73 7.51
CA ARG A 262 3.23 -16.47 7.96
C ARG A 262 2.04 -16.28 7.02
N ILE A 263 1.83 -15.06 6.51
CA ILE A 263 0.81 -14.78 5.49
C ILE A 263 1.12 -15.57 4.22
N LEU A 264 2.36 -15.50 3.72
CA LEU A 264 2.80 -16.23 2.52
C LEU A 264 2.62 -17.74 2.67
N ARG A 265 2.98 -18.33 3.82
CA ARG A 265 2.74 -19.75 4.10
C ARG A 265 1.24 -20.08 4.09
N LYS A 266 0.40 -19.25 4.69
CA LYS A 266 -1.07 -19.43 4.65
C LYS A 266 -1.58 -19.39 3.20
N SER A 267 -1.10 -18.46 2.38
CA SER A 267 -1.45 -18.37 0.97
C SER A 267 -0.96 -19.58 0.18
N ILE A 268 0.26 -20.07 0.42
CA ILE A 268 0.75 -21.32 -0.19
C ILE A 268 -0.18 -22.49 0.14
N GLN A 269 -0.55 -22.65 1.41
CA GLN A 269 -1.46 -23.72 1.84
C GLN A 269 -2.85 -23.59 1.20
N GLN A 270 -3.39 -22.36 1.12
CA GLN A 270 -4.64 -22.09 0.41
C GLN A 270 -4.55 -22.48 -1.08
N GLY A 271 -3.46 -22.12 -1.75
CA GLY A 271 -3.23 -22.46 -3.15
C GLY A 271 -3.24 -23.97 -3.37
N ILE A 272 -2.47 -24.71 -2.56
CA ILE A 272 -2.36 -26.17 -2.61
C ILE A 272 -3.71 -26.86 -2.28
N ALA A 273 -4.47 -26.33 -1.33
CA ALA A 273 -5.79 -26.85 -0.97
C ALA A 273 -6.81 -26.69 -2.11
N GLY A 274 -6.59 -25.71 -2.99
CA GLY A 274 -7.41 -25.42 -4.13
C GLY A 274 -8.13 -24.09 -4.01
N THR A 275 -8.10 -23.35 -5.11
CA THR A 275 -8.74 -22.04 -5.25
C THR A 275 -9.72 -22.07 -6.42
N HIS A 276 -10.71 -21.18 -6.40
CA HIS A 276 -11.69 -21.04 -7.48
C HIS A 276 -11.99 -19.57 -7.76
N TYR A 277 -12.20 -19.24 -9.02
CA TYR A 277 -12.66 -17.94 -9.49
C TYR A 277 -13.31 -18.13 -10.87
N GLU A 278 -14.45 -17.49 -11.09
CA GLU A 278 -15.33 -17.77 -12.24
C GLU A 278 -14.63 -17.51 -13.59
N ASP A 279 -13.98 -16.36 -13.73
CA ASP A 279 -13.34 -15.93 -14.98
C ASP A 279 -11.88 -16.42 -15.17
N ARG A 280 -11.46 -17.44 -14.43
CA ARG A 280 -10.06 -17.87 -14.42
C ARG A 280 -9.74 -18.81 -15.58
N VAL A 281 -8.80 -18.40 -16.44
CA VAL A 281 -8.33 -19.17 -17.60
C VAL A 281 -7.63 -20.49 -17.21
N LEU A 282 -6.74 -20.44 -16.21
CA LEU A 282 -5.99 -21.61 -15.73
C LEU A 282 -6.50 -22.04 -14.36
N GLY A 283 -7.04 -23.26 -14.27
CA GLY A 283 -7.55 -23.84 -13.03
C GLY A 283 -6.47 -24.22 -12.01
N HIS A 284 -6.92 -24.87 -10.93
CA HIS A 284 -6.07 -25.39 -9.85
C HIS A 284 -5.16 -26.53 -10.36
N GLN A 285 -3.86 -26.25 -10.48
CA GLN A 285 -2.81 -27.17 -10.92
C GLN A 285 -1.87 -27.56 -9.78
N SER A 286 -1.66 -26.67 -8.80
CA SER A 286 -0.75 -26.90 -7.67
C SER A 286 -1.10 -28.17 -6.87
N GLY A 287 -2.39 -28.44 -6.61
CA GLY A 287 -2.83 -29.68 -5.94
C GLY A 287 -2.42 -30.96 -6.69
N ARG A 288 -2.66 -31.02 -8.00
CA ARG A 288 -2.22 -32.17 -8.82
C ARG A 288 -0.70 -32.32 -8.83
N PHE A 289 0.03 -31.21 -8.86
CA PHE A 289 1.49 -31.23 -8.76
C PHE A 289 1.94 -31.79 -7.41
N ALA A 290 1.30 -31.37 -6.30
CA ALA A 290 1.58 -31.86 -4.96
C ALA A 290 1.32 -33.38 -4.84
N GLU A 291 0.21 -33.87 -5.41
CA GLU A 291 -0.11 -35.31 -5.45
C GLU A 291 0.96 -36.12 -6.20
N LEU A 292 1.38 -35.65 -7.39
CA LEU A 292 2.41 -36.31 -8.18
C LEU A 292 3.78 -36.29 -7.49
N MET A 293 4.10 -35.19 -6.82
CA MET A 293 5.33 -35.04 -6.02
C MET A 293 5.33 -36.03 -4.86
N ALA A 294 4.24 -36.11 -4.09
CA ALA A 294 4.10 -37.04 -2.96
C ALA A 294 4.13 -38.51 -3.40
N ALA A 295 3.60 -38.82 -4.59
CA ALA A 295 3.61 -40.17 -5.16
C ALA A 295 4.96 -40.54 -5.83
N GLY A 296 5.97 -39.66 -5.85
CA GLY A 296 7.25 -39.91 -6.51
C GLY A 296 7.13 -40.05 -8.03
N ARG A 297 6.15 -39.40 -8.65
CA ARG A 297 5.84 -39.49 -10.09
C ARG A 297 6.39 -38.34 -10.93
N LEU A 298 7.03 -37.36 -10.28
CA LEU A 298 7.75 -36.27 -10.95
C LEU A 298 9.21 -36.67 -11.20
N LEU A 299 9.88 -35.95 -12.10
CA LEU A 299 11.35 -35.96 -12.15
C LEU A 299 11.88 -35.48 -10.81
N ASP A 300 12.86 -36.19 -10.24
CA ASP A 300 13.46 -35.79 -8.98
C ASP A 300 14.38 -34.58 -9.19
N ALA A 301 13.89 -33.41 -8.80
CA ALA A 301 14.62 -32.15 -8.81
C ALA A 301 14.84 -31.59 -7.39
N GLY A 302 14.63 -32.41 -6.36
CA GLY A 302 14.76 -32.01 -4.95
C GLY A 302 13.98 -30.74 -4.60
N ALA A 303 14.67 -29.75 -4.02
CA ALA A 303 14.08 -28.48 -3.59
C ALA A 303 13.35 -27.72 -4.71
N LEU A 304 13.77 -27.90 -5.98
CA LEU A 304 13.13 -27.23 -7.12
C LEU A 304 11.67 -27.64 -7.30
N ASN A 305 11.31 -28.90 -7.03
CA ASN A 305 9.92 -29.35 -7.10
C ASN A 305 9.05 -28.60 -6.08
N ARG A 306 9.56 -28.38 -4.86
CA ARG A 306 8.86 -27.61 -3.83
C ARG A 306 8.71 -26.15 -4.23
N ILE A 307 9.75 -25.54 -4.79
CA ILE A 307 9.72 -24.16 -5.29
C ILE A 307 8.64 -24.01 -6.38
N VAL A 308 8.63 -24.90 -7.38
CA VAL A 308 7.61 -24.90 -8.44
C VAL A 308 6.21 -24.99 -7.84
N LEU A 309 5.99 -25.91 -6.90
CA LEU A 309 4.70 -26.05 -6.21
C LEU A 309 4.27 -24.74 -5.54
N TYR A 310 5.15 -24.10 -4.76
CA TYR A 310 4.81 -22.89 -3.99
C TYR A 310 4.60 -21.67 -4.89
N VAL A 311 5.42 -21.51 -5.92
CA VAL A 311 5.25 -20.44 -6.91
C VAL A 311 3.90 -20.60 -7.62
N THR A 312 3.57 -21.80 -8.08
CA THR A 312 2.28 -22.07 -8.73
C THR A 312 1.11 -21.83 -7.77
N ALA A 313 1.18 -22.31 -6.53
CA ALA A 313 0.14 -22.12 -5.52
C ALA A 313 -0.12 -20.63 -5.23
N LEU A 314 0.93 -19.83 -5.04
CA LEU A 314 0.80 -18.39 -4.82
C LEU A 314 0.18 -17.67 -6.02
N MET A 315 0.56 -18.06 -7.24
CA MET A 315 -0.05 -17.48 -8.45
C MET A 315 -1.54 -17.83 -8.58
N GLU A 316 -1.94 -19.04 -8.18
CA GLU A 316 -3.34 -19.44 -8.17
C GLU A 316 -4.16 -18.68 -7.12
N VAL A 317 -3.59 -18.42 -5.95
CA VAL A 317 -4.20 -17.55 -4.91
C VAL A 317 -4.38 -16.13 -5.43
N LYS A 318 -3.35 -15.55 -6.05
CA LYS A 318 -3.45 -14.24 -6.69
C LYS A 318 -4.60 -14.20 -7.71
N SER A 319 -4.66 -15.18 -8.61
CA SER A 319 -5.68 -15.27 -9.65
C SER A 319 -7.09 -15.62 -9.14
N SER A 320 -7.26 -15.79 -7.84
CA SER A 320 -8.56 -16.06 -7.18
C SER A 320 -8.91 -15.03 -6.10
N MET A 321 -8.29 -13.84 -6.14
CA MET A 321 -8.53 -12.75 -5.19
C MET A 321 -8.22 -13.11 -3.73
N GLY A 322 -7.36 -14.10 -3.50
CA GLY A 322 -6.81 -14.39 -2.19
C GLY A 322 -5.78 -13.35 -1.75
N VAL A 323 -5.35 -13.46 -0.49
CA VAL A 323 -4.34 -12.55 0.08
C VAL A 323 -2.96 -12.90 -0.48
N ILE A 324 -2.26 -11.88 -0.97
CA ILE A 324 -0.90 -11.96 -1.49
C ILE A 324 -0.01 -10.90 -0.84
N VAL A 325 1.30 -11.05 -1.03
CA VAL A 325 2.29 -10.01 -0.69
C VAL A 325 3.02 -9.64 -1.97
N ALA A 326 2.94 -8.39 -2.38
CA ALA A 326 3.68 -7.92 -3.56
C ALA A 326 5.20 -8.04 -3.33
N ALA A 327 5.93 -8.50 -4.35
CA ALA A 327 7.36 -8.79 -4.25
C ALA A 327 8.12 -8.61 -5.59
N PRO A 328 8.40 -7.37 -6.04
CA PRO A 328 7.97 -6.06 -5.49
C PRO A 328 6.61 -5.59 -6.02
N THR A 329 5.97 -6.38 -6.89
CA THR A 329 4.64 -6.08 -7.45
C THR A 329 3.73 -7.29 -7.29
N ALA A 330 2.41 -7.06 -7.27
CA ALA A 330 1.41 -8.13 -7.28
C ALA A 330 1.57 -9.07 -8.48
N GLY A 331 2.11 -8.59 -9.60
CA GLY A 331 2.44 -9.42 -10.77
C GLY A 331 3.54 -10.45 -10.52
N ALA A 332 4.47 -10.16 -9.60
CA ALA A 332 5.65 -10.97 -9.30
C ALA A 332 5.63 -11.55 -7.88
N CYS A 333 4.47 -11.56 -7.21
CA CYS A 333 4.30 -11.91 -5.80
C CYS A 333 4.72 -13.35 -5.42
N ALA A 334 4.92 -14.23 -6.39
CA ALA A 334 5.14 -15.65 -6.15
C ALA A 334 6.61 -16.08 -6.21
N ALA A 335 7.41 -15.51 -7.12
CA ALA A 335 8.72 -16.05 -7.48
C ALA A 335 9.72 -16.02 -6.31
N LEU A 336 9.95 -14.83 -5.73
CA LEU A 336 10.86 -14.69 -4.60
C LEU A 336 10.35 -15.44 -3.36
N PRO A 337 9.10 -15.23 -2.88
CA PRO A 337 8.58 -15.95 -1.73
C PRO A 337 8.57 -17.48 -1.88
N GLY A 338 8.11 -17.98 -3.02
CA GLY A 338 8.04 -19.42 -3.28
C GLY A 338 9.43 -20.06 -3.35
N ALA A 339 10.42 -19.36 -3.91
CA ALA A 339 11.80 -19.82 -3.94
C ALA A 339 12.45 -19.86 -2.56
N VAL A 340 12.33 -18.78 -1.79
CA VAL A 340 12.94 -18.67 -0.45
C VAL A 340 12.31 -19.66 0.52
N ILE A 341 10.97 -19.68 0.64
CA ILE A 341 10.26 -20.58 1.54
C ILE A 341 10.47 -22.04 1.12
N GLY A 342 10.38 -22.32 -0.19
CA GLY A 342 10.57 -23.67 -0.71
C GLY A 342 11.98 -24.22 -0.44
N MET A 343 13.01 -23.37 -0.57
CA MET A 343 14.39 -23.74 -0.26
C MET A 343 14.63 -23.89 1.24
N ALA A 344 14.16 -22.93 2.05
CA ALA A 344 14.29 -22.95 3.51
C ALA A 344 13.73 -24.24 4.10
N GLU A 345 12.50 -24.61 3.71
CA GLU A 345 11.88 -25.84 4.19
C GLU A 345 12.56 -27.11 3.65
N ALA A 346 13.22 -27.05 2.48
CA ALA A 346 14.04 -28.16 1.97
C ALA A 346 15.33 -28.34 2.77
N MET A 347 15.85 -27.26 3.33
CA MET A 347 17.02 -27.24 4.20
C MET A 347 16.70 -27.48 5.68
N GLY A 348 15.42 -27.64 6.04
CA GLY A 348 14.99 -27.79 7.43
C GLY A 348 15.13 -26.50 8.26
N LYS A 349 15.06 -25.34 7.60
CA LYS A 349 15.13 -24.01 8.19
C LYS A 349 13.76 -23.54 8.67
N ASP A 350 13.74 -22.76 9.74
CA ASP A 350 12.50 -22.21 10.31
C ASP A 350 12.16 -20.83 9.69
N GLU A 351 11.24 -20.08 10.30
CA GLU A 351 10.89 -18.73 9.81
C GLU A 351 11.85 -17.62 10.23
N THR A 352 12.77 -17.89 11.15
CA THR A 352 13.77 -16.93 11.62
C THR A 352 15.06 -16.98 10.80
N ASP A 353 15.34 -18.12 10.17
CA ASP A 353 16.46 -18.37 9.24
C ASP A 353 16.20 -17.83 7.81
#